data_AF-A0A523WMD8-F1
#
_entry.id   AF-A0A523WMD8-F1
#
_cell.length_a   1.000
_cell.length_b   1.000
_cell.length_c   1.000
_cell.angle_alpha   90.00
_cell.angle_beta   90.00
_cell.angle_gamma   90.00
#
_symmetry.space_group_name_H-M   'P 1'
#
loop_
_entity.id
_entity.type
_entity.pdbx_description
1 polymer ?
#
loop_
_entity_poly.entity_id
_entity_poly.type
_entity_poly.pdbx_seq_one_letter_code
_entity_poly.pdbx_strand_id
1 'polypeptide(L)'
;MEISSVGYGSYPKILLLNSNFKPGDRFLKIVLEVHKKDVKFLGDFGETYRSLTRLFPSIKRHQCCHDSLYAEKVRTRGGVPIKEADIYANIAHLTEHLIIDLIANISGLSSVSGVTCGYLRPISRHDIFVECPRKKLALFAANLALEVMENLSNGTVQKNRVNKLTKLAKIIENDYRKRFTAGEIADRIGCSRDEAQHLLNHYRRLSKARGK
;
A
#
# COMPACT_ATOMS: atom_id res chain seq x y z
N MET A 1 -12.69 4.90 -0.38
CA MET A 1 -11.53 5.80 -0.17
C MET A 1 -10.96 6.11 -1.53
N GLU A 2 -10.30 7.25 -1.70
CA GLU A 2 -9.78 7.63 -3.01
C GLU A 2 -8.44 8.36 -2.93
N ILE A 3 -7.66 8.26 -4.00
CA ILE A 3 -6.43 9.04 -4.15
C ILE A 3 -6.77 10.29 -4.96
N SER A 4 -6.82 11.45 -4.31
CA SER A 4 -7.20 12.72 -4.96
C SER A 4 -6.01 13.44 -5.62
N SER A 5 -4.78 13.08 -5.25
CA SER A 5 -3.56 13.59 -5.87
C SER A 5 -2.40 12.62 -5.73
N VAL A 6 -1.50 12.63 -6.71
CA VAL A 6 -0.28 11.81 -6.76
C VAL A 6 0.89 12.70 -7.16
N GLY A 7 1.96 12.67 -6.37
CA GLY A 7 3.27 13.20 -6.72
C GLY A 7 4.34 12.11 -6.67
N TYR A 8 5.41 12.27 -7.44
CA TYR A 8 6.57 11.38 -7.37
C TYR A 8 7.85 12.20 -7.52
N GLY A 9 8.76 12.09 -6.55
CA GLY A 9 9.96 12.91 -6.53
C GLY A 9 10.64 12.94 -5.18
N SER A 10 11.44 13.97 -4.95
CA SER A 10 12.16 14.18 -3.69
C SER A 10 11.40 15.17 -2.82
N TYR A 11 11.31 14.88 -1.53
CA TYR A 11 10.56 15.70 -0.56
C TYR A 11 11.44 15.95 0.68
N PRO A 12 12.39 16.91 0.64
CA PRO A 12 13.34 17.10 1.74
C PRO A 12 12.66 17.35 3.10
N LYS A 13 11.50 18.02 3.11
CA LYS A 13 10.76 18.35 4.34
C LYS A 13 10.25 17.12 5.10
N ILE A 14 9.99 15.99 4.44
CA ILE A 14 9.50 14.78 5.13
C ILE A 14 10.61 13.96 5.77
N LEU A 15 11.88 14.20 5.41
CA LEU A 15 13.02 13.47 5.95
C LEU A 15 13.13 13.63 7.47
N LEU A 16 12.63 14.75 8.00
CA LEU A 16 12.58 15.04 9.43
C LEU A 16 11.47 14.27 10.18
N LEU A 17 10.51 13.67 9.45
CA LEU A 17 9.36 12.99 10.03
C LEU A 17 9.60 11.50 10.26
N ASN A 18 10.61 10.92 9.63
CA ASN A 18 11.00 9.52 9.83
C ASN A 18 12.52 9.40 9.70
N SER A 19 13.19 9.02 10.79
CA SER A 19 14.65 8.89 10.86
C SER A 19 15.23 7.80 9.95
N ASN A 20 14.39 6.88 9.46
CA ASN A 20 14.81 5.85 8.52
C ASN A 20 14.85 6.35 7.06
N PHE A 21 14.29 7.53 6.78
CA PHE A 21 14.35 8.10 5.44
C PHE A 21 15.76 8.50 5.05
N LYS A 22 16.16 8.13 3.83
CA LYS A 22 17.49 8.47 3.31
C LYS A 22 17.44 9.74 2.46
N PRO A 23 18.35 10.70 2.68
CA PRO A 23 18.51 11.82 1.76
C PRO A 23 18.78 11.36 0.33
N GLY A 24 18.13 11.99 -0.64
CA GLY A 24 18.26 11.65 -2.06
C GLY A 24 17.26 10.60 -2.57
N ASP A 25 16.53 9.94 -1.67
CA ASP A 25 15.51 8.96 -2.08
C ASP A 25 14.36 9.60 -2.84
N ARG A 26 13.70 8.75 -3.63
CA ARG A 26 12.49 9.08 -4.36
C ARG A 26 11.30 8.53 -3.60
N PHE A 27 10.26 9.35 -3.48
CA PHE A 27 9.05 9.01 -2.78
C PHE A 27 7.87 9.11 -3.72
N LEU A 28 6.93 8.18 -3.53
CA LEU A 28 5.56 8.41 -3.90
C LEU A 28 4.90 9.25 -2.81
N LYS A 29 4.29 10.37 -3.21
CA LYS A 29 3.32 11.09 -2.39
C LYS A 29 1.93 10.78 -2.93
N ILE A 30 1.03 10.29 -2.09
CA ILE A 30 -0.40 10.28 -2.40
C ILE A 30 -1.14 11.15 -1.40
N VAL A 31 -2.18 11.83 -1.88
CA VAL A 31 -3.20 12.43 -1.03
C VAL A 31 -4.36 11.45 -0.99
N LEU A 32 -4.60 10.87 0.17
CA LEU A 32 -5.65 9.89 0.42
C LEU A 32 -6.83 10.58 1.11
N GLU A 33 -8.02 10.38 0.56
CA GLU A 33 -9.29 10.78 1.17
C GLU A 33 -10.04 9.53 1.63
N VAL A 34 -10.26 9.45 2.93
CA VAL A 34 -10.98 8.34 3.56
C VAL A 34 -12.43 8.80 3.77
N HIS A 35 -13.40 8.13 3.15
CA HIS A 35 -14.80 8.56 3.24
C HIS A 35 -15.49 7.91 4.45
N LYS A 36 -16.59 8.52 4.91
CA LYS A 36 -17.43 8.01 6.01
C LYS A 36 -17.87 6.55 5.80
N LYS A 37 -18.17 6.16 4.55
CA LYS A 37 -18.54 4.77 4.23
C LYS A 37 -17.41 3.80 4.56
N ASP A 38 -16.16 4.17 4.25
CA ASP A 38 -15.00 3.32 4.48
C ASP A 38 -14.75 3.16 5.99
N VAL A 39 -14.93 4.24 6.76
CA VAL A 39 -14.89 4.20 8.22
C VAL A 39 -15.94 3.27 8.80
N LYS A 40 -17.15 3.22 8.25
CA LYS A 40 -18.21 2.32 8.74
C LYS A 40 -17.82 0.84 8.59
N PHE A 41 -17.18 0.47 7.48
CA PHE A 41 -16.84 -0.92 7.17
C PHE A 41 -15.47 -1.35 7.72
N LEU A 42 -14.50 -0.45 7.69
CA LEU A 42 -13.13 -0.67 8.20
C LEU A 42 -12.99 -0.24 9.67
N GLY A 43 -14.08 0.25 10.28
CA GLY A 43 -14.13 0.75 11.65
C GLY A 43 -13.83 -0.33 12.69
N ASP A 44 -14.14 -1.59 12.40
CA ASP A 44 -13.52 -2.72 13.11
C ASP A 44 -12.09 -2.89 12.58
N PHE A 45 -11.21 -2.04 13.07
CA PHE A 45 -9.80 -2.05 12.71
C PHE A 45 -9.15 -3.39 13.06
N GLY A 46 -9.60 -4.04 14.15
CA GLY A 46 -9.09 -5.34 14.57
C GLY A 46 -9.35 -6.43 13.54
N GLU A 47 -10.60 -6.54 13.06
CA GLU A 47 -10.94 -7.52 12.00
C GLU A 47 -10.34 -7.15 10.65
N THR A 48 -10.30 -5.86 10.32
CA THR A 48 -9.65 -5.36 9.10
C THR A 48 -8.17 -5.75 9.09
N TYR A 49 -7.45 -5.51 10.18
CA TYR A 49 -6.05 -5.88 10.35
C TYR A 49 -5.85 -7.40 10.30
N ARG A 50 -6.70 -8.19 10.96
CA ARG A 50 -6.65 -9.66 10.87
C ARG A 50 -6.86 -10.15 9.45
N SER A 51 -7.84 -9.61 8.73
CA SER A 51 -8.11 -9.96 7.35
C SER A 51 -6.95 -9.60 6.42
N LEU A 52 -6.36 -8.42 6.58
CA LEU A 52 -5.16 -8.02 5.84
C LEU A 52 -3.98 -8.94 6.12
N THR A 53 -3.71 -9.28 7.38
CA THR A 53 -2.57 -10.14 7.70
C THR A 53 -2.74 -11.60 7.25
N ARG A 54 -3.98 -12.05 6.96
CA ARG A 54 -4.23 -13.34 6.26
C ARG A 54 -3.89 -13.27 4.76
N LEU A 55 -3.94 -12.07 4.17
CA LEU A 55 -3.60 -11.81 2.76
C LEU A 55 -2.11 -11.47 2.59
N PHE A 56 -1.58 -10.64 3.49
CA PHE A 56 -0.23 -10.10 3.52
C PHE A 56 0.41 -10.35 4.89
N PRO A 57 0.93 -11.58 5.14
CA PRO A 57 1.44 -11.95 6.46
C PRO A 57 2.63 -11.13 6.93
N SER A 58 3.41 -10.57 5.99
CA SER A 58 4.61 -9.77 6.26
C SER A 58 4.31 -8.44 6.92
N ILE A 59 3.09 -7.90 6.81
CA ILE A 59 2.66 -6.68 7.51
C ILE A 59 2.91 -6.78 9.02
N LYS A 60 2.76 -7.98 9.62
CA LYS A 60 3.01 -8.19 11.06
C LYS A 60 4.45 -7.90 11.50
N ARG A 61 5.40 -7.89 10.55
CA ARG A 61 6.82 -7.66 10.82
C ARG A 61 7.23 -6.19 10.64
N HIS A 62 6.30 -5.34 10.21
CA HIS A 62 6.59 -3.92 10.02
C HIS A 62 6.86 -3.26 11.37
N GLN A 63 7.93 -2.48 11.44
CA GLN A 63 8.24 -1.66 12.60
C GLN A 63 7.61 -0.27 12.39
N CYS A 64 6.75 0.14 13.30
CA CYS A 64 6.23 1.51 13.33
C CYS A 64 7.10 2.31 14.30
N CYS A 65 7.75 3.37 13.82
CA CYS A 65 8.69 4.19 14.62
C CYS A 65 8.00 5.13 15.62
N HIS A 66 6.67 5.09 15.75
CA HIS A 66 5.94 5.91 16.70
C HIS A 66 5.65 5.11 17.97
N ASP A 67 6.61 5.12 18.91
CA ASP A 67 6.43 4.74 20.32
C ASP A 67 6.18 5.98 21.23
N SER A 68 6.12 7.21 20.69
CA SER A 68 6.20 8.46 21.50
C SER A 68 4.93 9.33 21.59
N LEU A 69 3.75 8.82 21.24
CA LEU A 69 2.47 9.31 21.79
C LEU A 69 1.82 8.29 22.75
N TYR A 70 2.56 7.23 23.08
CA TYR A 70 2.02 5.97 23.60
C TYR A 70 2.49 5.65 25.03
N ALA A 71 2.58 6.65 25.89
CA ALA A 71 2.69 6.42 27.34
C ALA A 71 1.29 6.21 27.94
N GLU A 72 0.67 5.07 27.64
CA GLU A 72 -0.16 4.34 28.61
C GLU A 72 -0.47 2.94 28.08
N LYS A 73 0.45 2.03 28.38
CA LYS A 73 0.28 0.58 28.58
C LYS A 73 -0.88 -0.07 27.80
N VAL A 74 -0.66 -0.32 26.52
CA VAL A 74 -1.32 -1.45 25.84
C VAL A 74 -0.24 -2.47 25.52
N ARG A 75 -0.12 -3.49 26.38
CA ARG A 75 0.72 -4.66 26.12
C ARG A 75 0.13 -5.43 24.94
N THR A 76 0.70 -5.30 23.74
CA THR A 76 0.50 -6.28 22.68
C THR A 76 1.81 -7.05 22.43
N ARG A 77 1.78 -8.36 22.71
CA ARG A 77 2.77 -9.30 22.16
C ARG A 77 2.56 -9.32 20.64
N GLY A 78 3.35 -8.55 19.88
CA GLY A 78 3.61 -8.77 18.45
C GLY A 78 2.61 -8.18 17.44
N GLY A 79 2.27 -6.89 17.51
CA GLY A 79 1.53 -6.22 16.43
C GLY A 79 1.09 -4.81 16.79
N VAL A 80 1.10 -3.93 15.78
CA VAL A 80 0.83 -2.48 15.83
C VAL A 80 -0.20 -2.10 16.90
N PRO A 81 0.14 -1.25 17.88
CA PRO A 81 -0.75 -0.86 18.96
C PRO A 81 -1.84 0.12 18.46
N ILE A 82 -3.07 -0.09 18.92
CA ILE A 82 -4.24 0.75 18.62
C ILE A 82 -4.64 1.46 19.93
N LYS A 83 -4.57 2.80 19.95
CA LYS A 83 -5.34 3.69 20.86
C LYS A 83 -6.00 4.77 19.99
N GLU A 84 -6.93 5.56 20.56
CA GLU A 84 -7.87 6.55 19.95
C GLU A 84 -7.28 7.61 18.98
N ALA A 85 -6.45 7.21 18.02
CA ALA A 85 -6.27 7.98 16.80
C ALA A 85 -7.59 7.95 16.04
N ASP A 86 -7.92 9.09 15.41
CA ASP A 86 -9.07 9.20 14.54
C ASP A 86 -9.07 8.03 13.54
N ILE A 87 -10.20 7.36 13.40
CA ILE A 87 -10.33 6.13 12.60
C ILE A 87 -9.89 6.36 11.15
N TYR A 88 -10.02 7.59 10.64
CA TYR A 88 -9.50 7.97 9.32
C TYR A 88 -7.97 7.86 9.26
N ALA A 89 -7.25 8.29 10.30
CA ALA A 89 -5.80 8.19 10.40
C ALA A 89 -5.34 6.73 10.51
N ASN A 90 -6.05 5.90 11.28
CA ASN A 90 -5.75 4.47 11.38
C ASN A 90 -5.89 3.77 10.02
N ILE A 91 -6.96 4.06 9.27
CA ILE A 91 -7.17 3.51 7.93
C ILE A 91 -6.07 3.99 6.96
N ALA A 92 -5.70 5.27 7.01
CA ALA A 92 -4.63 5.82 6.17
C ALA A 92 -3.27 5.18 6.49
N HIS A 93 -2.93 5.04 7.77
CA HIS A 93 -1.70 4.42 8.25
C HIS A 93 -1.63 2.93 7.89
N LEU A 94 -2.74 2.20 7.99
CA LEU A 94 -2.80 0.80 7.55
C LEU A 94 -2.63 0.68 6.03
N THR A 95 -3.19 1.63 5.27
CA THR A 95 -2.99 1.71 3.82
C THR A 95 -1.52 1.95 3.49
N GLU A 96 -0.84 2.86 4.19
CA GLU A 96 0.61 3.07 4.07
C GLU A 96 1.39 1.77 4.26
N HIS A 97 1.13 1.03 5.35
CA HIS A 97 1.80 -0.25 5.57
C HIS A 97 1.55 -1.28 4.47
N LEU A 98 0.34 -1.33 3.92
CA LEU A 98 0.06 -2.21 2.79
C LEU A 98 0.84 -1.80 1.54
N ILE A 99 1.02 -0.50 1.29
CA ILE A 99 1.85 0.01 0.19
C ILE A 99 3.31 -0.40 0.38
N ILE A 100 3.85 -0.18 1.59
CA ILE A 100 5.20 -0.59 1.98
C ILE A 100 5.40 -2.09 1.74
N ASP A 101 4.45 -2.92 2.21
CA ASP A 101 4.52 -4.38 2.10
C ASP A 101 4.58 -4.81 0.62
N LEU A 102 3.68 -4.24 -0.20
CA LEU A 102 3.63 -4.51 -1.63
C LEU A 102 4.94 -4.12 -2.33
N ILE A 103 5.47 -2.93 -2.05
CA ILE A 103 6.73 -2.46 -2.65
C ILE A 103 7.87 -3.38 -2.25
N ALA A 104 8.06 -3.64 -0.96
CA ALA A 104 9.14 -4.48 -0.46
C ALA A 104 9.04 -5.90 -1.04
N ASN A 105 7.86 -6.50 -1.00
CA ASN A 105 7.62 -7.85 -1.51
C ASN A 105 7.84 -7.97 -3.02
N ILE A 106 7.46 -6.95 -3.81
CA ILE A 106 7.57 -6.98 -5.27
C ILE A 106 8.99 -6.67 -5.75
N SER A 107 9.64 -5.69 -5.15
CA SER A 107 10.97 -5.21 -5.57
C SER A 107 12.13 -5.98 -4.95
N GLY A 108 11.90 -6.70 -3.85
CA GLY A 108 12.96 -7.33 -3.08
C GLY A 108 13.84 -6.34 -2.30
N LEU A 109 13.40 -5.08 -2.16
CA LEU A 109 14.10 -4.09 -1.32
C LEU A 109 14.15 -4.57 0.14
N SER A 110 15.32 -4.47 0.76
CA SER A 110 15.55 -4.89 2.14
C SER A 110 14.84 -4.01 3.17
N SER A 111 14.59 -2.74 2.83
CA SER A 111 13.88 -1.78 3.65
C SER A 111 13.05 -0.85 2.77
N VAL A 112 11.83 -0.57 3.19
CA VAL A 112 10.96 0.45 2.60
C VAL A 112 10.30 1.17 3.76
N SER A 113 10.45 2.49 3.81
CA SER A 113 9.86 3.33 4.86
C SER A 113 8.73 4.17 4.30
N GLY A 114 7.86 4.64 5.18
CA GLY A 114 6.83 5.62 4.84
C GLY A 114 6.54 6.56 5.99
N VAL A 115 5.66 7.53 5.71
CA VAL A 115 5.00 8.32 6.74
C VAL A 115 3.60 8.73 6.27
N THR A 116 2.63 8.61 7.18
CA THR A 116 1.28 9.17 7.04
C THR A 116 1.17 10.47 7.83
N CYS A 117 0.76 11.53 7.15
CA CYS A 117 0.54 12.85 7.74
C CYS A 117 -0.97 13.17 7.68
N GLY A 118 -1.62 13.27 8.83
CA GLY A 118 -3.01 13.73 8.93
C GLY A 118 -3.14 15.25 8.92
N TYR A 119 -4.26 15.76 8.42
CA TYR A 119 -4.61 17.18 8.50
C TYR A 119 -5.53 17.43 9.69
N LEU A 120 -5.38 18.58 10.36
CA LEU A 120 -6.35 19.02 11.38
C LEU A 120 -7.76 19.21 10.78
N ARG A 121 -7.84 19.76 9.56
CA ARG A 121 -9.07 19.91 8.79
C ARG A 121 -8.79 19.82 7.28
N PRO A 122 -9.52 19.00 6.51
CA PRO A 122 -10.45 17.98 6.98
C PRO A 122 -9.71 16.76 7.54
N ILE A 123 -10.20 16.18 8.65
CA ILE A 123 -9.61 15.00 9.30
C ILE A 123 -9.60 13.75 8.40
N SER A 124 -10.46 13.72 7.38
CA SER A 124 -10.56 12.61 6.41
C SER A 124 -9.42 12.58 5.39
N ARG A 125 -8.58 13.62 5.33
CA ARG A 125 -7.53 13.78 4.32
C ARG A 125 -6.16 13.52 4.94
N HIS A 126 -5.34 12.78 4.20
CA HIS A 126 -4.01 12.37 4.63
C HIS A 126 -3.02 12.46 3.47
N ASP A 127 -1.81 12.95 3.75
CA ASP A 127 -0.68 12.80 2.84
C ASP A 127 0.10 11.55 3.26
N ILE A 128 0.26 10.59 2.35
CA ILE A 128 1.08 9.40 2.56
C ILE A 128 2.32 9.50 1.67
N PHE A 129 3.49 9.32 2.27
CA PHE A 129 4.76 9.23 1.58
C PHE A 129 5.34 7.84 1.75
N VAL A 130 5.78 7.22 0.66
CA VAL A 130 6.45 5.91 0.69
C VAL A 130 7.68 5.92 -0.20
N GLU A 131 8.80 5.42 0.32
CA GLU A 131 10.05 5.26 -0.42
C GLU A 131 9.85 4.29 -1.60
N CYS A 132 10.22 4.73 -2.80
CA CYS A 132 10.25 3.84 -3.95
C CYS A 132 11.12 4.41 -5.08
N PRO A 133 12.17 3.70 -5.53
CA PRO A 133 13.04 4.18 -6.61
C PRO A 133 12.35 4.17 -7.98
N ARG A 134 11.19 3.52 -8.11
CA ARG A 134 10.48 3.38 -9.39
C ARG A 134 9.02 3.84 -9.29
N LYS A 135 8.73 4.94 -10.00
CA LYS A 135 7.37 5.54 -10.06
C LYS A 135 6.27 4.53 -10.40
N LYS A 136 6.48 3.67 -11.42
CA LYS A 136 5.46 2.70 -11.88
C LYS A 136 5.11 1.68 -10.79
N LEU A 137 6.11 1.14 -10.09
CA LEU A 137 5.89 0.22 -8.98
C LEU A 137 5.16 0.92 -7.84
N ALA A 138 5.57 2.13 -7.48
CA ALA A 138 4.94 2.87 -6.40
C ALA A 138 3.46 3.12 -6.70
N LEU A 139 3.13 3.54 -7.93
CA LEU A 139 1.75 3.70 -8.38
C LEU A 139 0.97 2.39 -8.35
N PHE A 140 1.56 1.30 -8.85
CA PHE A 140 0.95 -0.03 -8.81
C PHE A 140 0.61 -0.43 -7.37
N ALA A 141 1.56 -0.31 -6.44
CA ALA A 141 1.39 -0.67 -5.05
C ALA A 141 0.31 0.18 -4.36
N ALA A 142 0.32 1.51 -4.56
CA ALA A 142 -0.70 2.41 -4.01
C ALA A 142 -2.11 2.09 -4.53
N ASN A 143 -2.25 1.89 -5.83
CA ASN A 143 -3.56 1.57 -6.41
C ASN A 143 -4.05 0.18 -6.03
N LEU A 144 -3.16 -0.82 -5.94
CA LEU A 144 -3.51 -2.16 -5.48
C LEU A 144 -3.87 -2.16 -4.00
N ALA A 145 -3.15 -1.43 -3.15
CA ALA A 145 -3.47 -1.27 -1.74
C ALA A 145 -4.89 -0.70 -1.57
N LEU A 146 -5.22 0.37 -2.32
CA LEU A 146 -6.54 0.97 -2.30
C LEU A 146 -7.63 -0.02 -2.76
N GLU A 147 -7.40 -0.74 -3.86
CA GLU A 147 -8.35 -1.74 -4.38
C GLU A 147 -8.56 -2.89 -3.37
N VAL A 148 -7.51 -3.31 -2.64
CA VAL A 148 -7.62 -4.30 -1.57
C VAL A 148 -8.46 -3.76 -0.41
N MET A 149 -8.20 -2.54 0.05
CA MET A 149 -8.95 -1.90 1.14
C MET A 149 -10.43 -1.69 0.78
N GLU A 150 -10.71 -1.25 -0.44
CA GLU A 150 -12.07 -1.14 -0.98
C GLU A 150 -12.77 -2.50 -1.02
N ASN A 151 -12.10 -3.54 -1.53
CA ASN A 151 -12.67 -4.88 -1.59
C ASN A 151 -12.86 -5.51 -0.20
N LEU A 152 -11.98 -5.20 0.77
CA LEU A 152 -12.17 -5.61 2.17
C LEU A 152 -13.42 -4.97 2.75
N SER A 153 -13.61 -3.67 2.52
CA SER A 153 -14.79 -2.93 2.97
C SER A 153 -16.08 -3.53 2.41
N ASN A 154 -16.03 -4.07 1.19
CA ASN A 154 -17.17 -4.67 0.51
C ASN A 154 -17.30 -6.19 0.73
N GLY A 155 -16.36 -6.84 1.42
CA GLY A 155 -16.33 -8.29 1.57
C GLY A 155 -16.06 -9.07 0.26
N THR A 156 -15.49 -8.43 -0.76
CA THR A 156 -15.31 -8.98 -2.12
C THR A 156 -13.87 -9.36 -2.45
N VAL A 157 -12.97 -9.44 -1.47
CA VAL A 157 -11.55 -9.70 -1.74
C VAL A 157 -11.32 -11.06 -2.39
N GLN A 158 -10.73 -11.04 -3.58
CA GLN A 158 -10.30 -12.24 -4.29
C GLN A 158 -8.81 -12.51 -4.04
N LYS A 159 -8.48 -13.25 -2.98
CA LYS A 159 -7.09 -13.58 -2.57
C LYS A 159 -6.25 -14.10 -3.74
N ASN A 160 -6.79 -15.03 -4.54
CA ASN A 160 -6.08 -15.60 -5.68
C ASN A 160 -5.72 -14.56 -6.75
N ARG A 161 -6.61 -13.60 -7.01
CA ARG A 161 -6.37 -12.52 -7.97
C ARG A 161 -5.27 -11.57 -7.47
N VAL A 162 -5.33 -11.19 -6.19
CA VAL A 162 -4.30 -10.36 -5.56
C VAL A 162 -2.93 -11.05 -5.62
N ASN A 163 -2.87 -12.34 -5.31
CA ASN A 163 -1.64 -13.13 -5.40
C ASN A 163 -1.08 -13.20 -6.82
N LYS A 164 -1.94 -13.46 -7.82
CA LYS A 164 -1.54 -13.49 -9.24
C LYS A 164 -1.04 -12.12 -9.72
N LEU A 165 -1.69 -11.02 -9.35
CA LEU A 165 -1.24 -9.66 -9.67
C LEU A 165 0.10 -9.32 -9.03
N THR A 166 0.32 -9.69 -7.77
CA THR A 166 1.60 -9.49 -7.09
C THR A 166 2.70 -10.34 -7.73
N LYS A 167 2.42 -11.60 -8.11
CA LYS A 167 3.36 -12.46 -8.84
C LYS A 167 3.70 -11.88 -10.22
N LEU A 168 2.69 -11.38 -10.96
CA LEU A 168 2.91 -10.66 -12.22
C LEU A 168 3.81 -9.44 -12.01
N ALA A 169 3.51 -8.61 -11.01
CA ALA A 169 4.28 -7.42 -10.71
C ALA A 169 5.75 -7.77 -10.41
N LYS A 170 6.02 -8.83 -9.65
CA LYS A 170 7.40 -9.35 -9.43
C LYS A 170 8.10 -9.72 -10.73
N ILE A 171 7.41 -10.43 -11.63
CA ILE A 171 7.98 -10.84 -12.92
C ILE A 171 8.36 -9.62 -13.75
N ILE A 172 7.45 -8.65 -13.86
CA ILE A 172 7.69 -7.41 -14.60
C ILE A 172 8.82 -6.62 -13.94
N GLU A 173 8.85 -6.58 -12.61
CA GLU A 173 9.76 -5.70 -11.89
C GLU A 173 11.20 -6.22 -11.85
N ASN A 174 11.38 -7.54 -11.93
CA ASN A 174 12.68 -8.19 -12.12
C ASN A 174 13.30 -7.87 -13.50
N ASP A 175 12.48 -7.56 -14.50
CA ASP A 175 12.93 -7.19 -15.85
C ASP A 175 12.09 -6.04 -16.40
N TYR A 176 12.16 -4.89 -15.71
CA TYR A 176 11.28 -3.74 -15.97
C TYR A 176 11.50 -3.07 -17.34
N ARG A 177 12.56 -3.46 -18.06
CA ARG A 177 12.86 -3.01 -19.42
C ARG A 177 12.23 -3.92 -20.47
N LYS A 178 12.00 -5.19 -20.15
CA LYS A 178 11.36 -6.15 -21.05
C LYS A 178 9.86 -5.90 -21.15
N ARG A 179 9.33 -6.05 -22.36
CA ARG A 179 7.89 -6.15 -22.61
C ARG A 179 7.52 -7.64 -22.60
N PHE A 180 6.63 -8.02 -21.69
CA PHE A 180 6.10 -9.36 -21.62
C PHE A 180 4.83 -9.50 -22.46
N THR A 181 4.76 -10.60 -23.21
CA THR A 181 3.55 -11.06 -23.89
C THR A 181 2.63 -11.81 -22.93
N ALA A 182 1.34 -11.93 -23.28
CA ALA A 182 0.40 -12.72 -22.48
C ALA A 182 0.81 -14.21 -22.39
N GLY A 183 1.44 -14.76 -23.44
CA GLY A 183 1.98 -16.13 -23.44
C GLY A 183 3.06 -16.32 -22.38
N GLU A 184 4.09 -15.46 -22.39
CA GLU A 184 5.18 -15.55 -21.40
C GLU A 184 4.69 -15.40 -19.95
N ILE A 185 3.67 -14.56 -19.73
CA ILE A 185 3.07 -14.40 -18.41
C ILE A 185 2.25 -15.64 -18.03
N ALA A 186 1.44 -16.18 -18.96
CA ALA A 186 0.67 -17.38 -18.74
C ALA A 186 1.56 -18.55 -18.29
N ASP A 187 2.68 -18.76 -18.98
CA ASP A 187 3.64 -19.82 -18.66
C ASP A 187 4.28 -19.64 -17.26
N ARG A 188 4.67 -18.41 -16.92
CA ARG A 188 5.32 -18.10 -15.62
C ARG A 188 4.35 -18.11 -14.44
N ILE A 189 3.11 -17.71 -14.66
CA ILE A 189 2.09 -17.63 -13.60
C ILE A 189 1.37 -18.98 -13.42
N GLY A 190 1.20 -19.75 -14.50
CA GLY A 190 0.41 -20.97 -14.55
C GLY A 190 -1.07 -20.65 -14.78
N CYS A 191 -1.39 -19.88 -15.81
CA CYS A 191 -2.77 -19.51 -16.16
C CYS A 191 -3.02 -19.55 -17.68
N SER A 192 -4.27 -19.35 -18.10
CA SER A 192 -4.60 -19.21 -19.53
C SER A 192 -4.04 -17.90 -20.10
N ARG A 193 -3.85 -17.85 -21.42
CA ARG A 193 -3.39 -16.63 -22.12
C ARG A 193 -4.38 -15.48 -21.94
N ASP A 194 -5.67 -15.75 -21.93
CA ASP A 194 -6.71 -14.74 -21.70
C ASP A 194 -6.63 -14.18 -20.27
N GLU A 195 -6.48 -15.05 -19.26
CA GLU A 195 -6.29 -14.61 -17.88
C GLU A 195 -5.01 -13.75 -17.76
N ALA A 196 -3.89 -14.19 -18.36
CA ALA A 196 -2.65 -13.42 -18.38
C ALA A 196 -2.83 -12.05 -19.05
N GLN A 197 -3.60 -11.96 -20.13
CA GLN A 197 -3.91 -10.71 -20.82
C GLN A 197 -4.75 -9.77 -19.93
N HIS A 198 -5.73 -10.30 -19.21
CA HIS A 198 -6.50 -9.54 -18.22
C HIS A 198 -5.62 -9.03 -17.08
N LEU A 199 -4.73 -9.88 -16.53
CA LEU A 199 -3.79 -9.49 -15.48
C LEU A 199 -2.84 -8.38 -15.95
N LEU A 200 -2.30 -8.47 -17.18
CA LEU A 200 -1.46 -7.44 -17.78
C LEU A 200 -2.19 -6.11 -17.93
N ASN A 201 -3.44 -6.14 -18.40
CA ASN A 201 -4.26 -4.94 -18.55
C ASN A 201 -4.57 -4.31 -17.19
N HIS A 202 -4.86 -5.13 -16.19
CA HIS A 202 -5.09 -4.66 -14.82
C HIS A 202 -3.82 -4.07 -14.21
N TYR A 203 -2.66 -4.73 -14.33
CA TYR A 203 -1.37 -4.19 -13.89
C TYR A 203 -1.07 -2.83 -14.53
N ARG A 204 -1.28 -2.70 -15.85
CA ARG A 204 -1.07 -1.45 -16.59
C ARG A 204 -2.00 -0.33 -16.10
N ARG A 205 -3.25 -0.65 -15.78
CA ARG A 205 -4.21 0.29 -15.18
C ARG A 205 -3.72 0.77 -13.81
N LEU A 206 -3.30 -0.14 -12.95
CA LEU A 206 -2.82 0.19 -11.60
C LEU A 206 -1.47 0.93 -11.62
N SER A 207 -0.65 0.76 -12.66
CA SER A 207 0.67 1.42 -12.78
C SER A 207 0.59 2.87 -13.28
N LYS A 208 -0.62 3.41 -13.49
CA LYS A 208 -0.86 4.80 -13.89
C LYS A 208 -1.45 5.59 -12.73
N ALA A 209 -1.27 6.91 -12.73
CA ALA A 209 -2.04 7.78 -11.85
C ALA A 209 -3.52 7.62 -12.18
N ARG A 210 -4.39 7.54 -11.17
CA ARG A 210 -5.85 7.63 -11.38
C ARG A 210 -6.12 9.00 -12.01
N GLY A 211 -6.76 9.00 -13.19
CA GLY A 211 -7.18 10.23 -13.84
C GLY A 211 -8.25 10.91 -12.99
N LYS A 212 -8.21 12.25 -12.93
CA LYS A 212 -9.35 13.06 -12.52
C LYS A 212 -10.41 13.02 -13.62
#